data_AF-A0A8T1MHF5-F1
#
_entry.id   AF-A0A8T1MHF5-F1
#
_cell.length_a   1.000
_cell.length_b   1.000
_cell.length_c   1.000
_cell.angle_alpha   90.00
_cell.angle_beta   90.00
_cell.angle_gamma   90.00
#
_symmetry.space_group_name_H-M   'P 1'
#
loop_
_entity.id
_entity.type
_entity.pdbx_description
1 polymer ?
#
loop_
_entity_poly.entity_id
_entity_poly.type
_entity_poly.pdbx_seq_one_letter_code
_entity_poly.pdbx_strand_id
1 'polypeptide(L)'
;MMIRMSRSKRNEFAIAATNVFSGSVNGFYTFISDKIPRPGRLRPPPGQNFAGVCLVLSYLSDGWSLHLWRENGQPDMTKIRASKLRGVPESDLQKQLGDLKTELSSLRLYRVTRGTSYHGKLKKIRVLRKSIARVYTVMHQAQKERQREAYRSKRYVPKDLRPKKTRAIRRRLSRKERSIHSAKSMHKARAYPPRIYAVKR
;
A
#
# COMPACT_ATOMS: atom_id res chain seq x y z
N MET A 1 15.44 -17.25 -30.07
CA MET A 1 16.80 -17.09 -29.51
C MET A 1 16.73 -16.66 -28.06
N MET A 2 16.76 -17.64 -27.15
CA MET A 2 16.91 -17.41 -25.70
C MET A 2 18.38 -17.59 -25.35
N ILE A 3 19.08 -16.53 -24.97
CA ILE A 3 20.45 -16.63 -24.45
C ILE A 3 20.35 -16.79 -22.93
N ARG A 4 20.63 -18.01 -22.49
CA ARG A 4 20.72 -18.47 -21.11
C ARG A 4 22.10 -18.07 -20.57
N MET A 5 22.18 -17.06 -19.70
CA MET A 5 23.45 -16.66 -19.07
C MET A 5 23.89 -17.67 -17.99
N SER A 6 25.19 -17.99 -18.03
CA SER A 6 25.89 -18.99 -17.23
C SER A 6 25.94 -18.67 -15.73
N ARG A 7 25.95 -19.74 -14.93
CA ARG A 7 25.82 -19.80 -13.46
C ARG A 7 27.11 -19.41 -12.69
N SER A 8 28.14 -18.90 -13.38
CA SER A 8 29.50 -18.73 -12.86
C SER A 8 29.82 -17.36 -12.22
N LYS A 9 28.96 -16.33 -12.34
CA LYS A 9 29.20 -14.98 -11.77
C LYS A 9 28.41 -14.68 -10.49
N ARG A 10 28.19 -15.69 -9.63
CA ARG A 10 27.52 -15.52 -8.32
C ARG A 10 28.41 -15.81 -7.11
N ASN A 11 29.66 -16.22 -7.31
CA ASN A 11 30.51 -16.75 -6.24
C ASN A 11 31.73 -15.86 -5.89
N GLU A 12 31.82 -14.63 -6.38
CA GLU A 12 32.96 -13.73 -6.08
C GLU A 12 32.71 -12.73 -4.93
N PHE A 13 31.62 -12.85 -4.18
CA PHE A 13 31.36 -12.00 -2.99
C PHE A 13 31.32 -12.77 -1.67
N ALA A 14 31.72 -14.05 -1.66
CA ALA A 14 31.62 -14.92 -0.49
C ALA A 14 32.96 -15.17 0.24
N ILE A 15 34.03 -14.43 -0.08
CA ILE A 15 35.35 -14.62 0.56
C ILE A 15 35.93 -13.25 0.94
N ALA A 16 35.48 -12.68 2.06
CA ALA A 16 36.17 -11.63 2.81
C ALA A 16 35.39 -11.27 4.10
N ALA A 17 35.16 -12.23 4.99
CA ALA A 17 34.75 -11.94 6.37
C ALA A 17 34.98 -13.17 7.27
N THR A 18 36.22 -13.65 7.31
CA THR A 18 36.70 -14.61 8.31
C THR A 18 37.99 -14.06 8.89
N ASN A 19 37.98 -13.79 10.20
CA ASN A 19 39.10 -13.69 11.14
C ASN A 19 39.09 -12.41 12.00
N VAL A 20 38.29 -12.42 13.07
CA VAL A 20 38.77 -12.04 14.41
C VAL A 20 38.11 -12.99 15.41
N PHE A 21 38.90 -13.95 15.88
CA PHE A 21 38.57 -14.90 16.94
C PHE A 21 39.49 -14.59 18.13
N SER A 22 38.92 -14.23 19.28
CA SER A 22 39.36 -14.71 20.61
C SER A 22 38.49 -14.07 21.68
N GLY A 23 37.89 -14.90 22.52
CA GLY A 23 36.98 -14.47 23.58
C GLY A 23 36.11 -15.61 24.07
N SER A 24 36.76 -16.67 24.53
CA SER A 24 36.15 -17.81 25.22
C SER A 24 35.69 -17.38 26.61
N VAL A 25 34.39 -17.51 26.89
CA VAL A 25 33.93 -17.96 28.21
C VAL A 25 32.64 -18.77 28.05
N ASN A 26 32.74 -19.98 28.57
CA ASN A 26 31.72 -21.01 28.63
C ASN A 26 30.48 -20.57 29.43
N GLY A 27 29.32 -21.14 29.09
CA GLY A 27 28.21 -21.18 30.03
C GLY A 27 26.86 -21.47 29.39
N PHE A 28 26.56 -22.76 29.21
CA PHE A 28 25.28 -23.38 29.58
C PHE A 28 24.04 -22.48 29.58
N TYR A 29 23.10 -22.69 28.63
CA TYR A 29 21.73 -23.09 28.98
C TYR A 29 20.92 -23.47 27.72
N THR A 30 20.54 -24.74 27.68
CA THR A 30 19.31 -25.33 27.11
C THR A 30 18.54 -24.58 26.00
N PHE A 31 18.55 -25.19 24.82
CA PHE A 31 17.37 -25.71 24.12
C PHE A 31 16.00 -25.27 24.67
N ILE A 32 15.37 -24.27 24.03
CA ILE A 32 13.91 -24.15 23.95
C ILE A 32 13.54 -23.84 22.50
N SER A 33 13.08 -24.87 21.80
CA SER A 33 12.10 -24.72 20.74
C SER A 33 10.86 -24.05 21.31
N ASP A 34 10.38 -22.96 20.71
CA ASP A 34 9.02 -22.87 20.20
C ASP A 34 8.58 -21.43 19.87
N LYS A 35 8.05 -21.30 18.64
CA LYS A 35 6.95 -20.41 18.23
C LYS A 35 6.77 -19.11 19.02
N ILE A 36 7.38 -18.02 18.55
CA ILE A 36 6.82 -16.68 18.79
C ILE A 36 5.70 -16.45 17.75
N PRO A 37 4.41 -16.42 18.13
CA PRO A 37 3.36 -16.01 17.22
C PRO A 37 3.51 -14.52 16.86
N ARG A 38 3.40 -14.20 15.58
CA ARG A 38 3.29 -12.80 15.12
C ARG A 38 2.07 -12.18 15.81
N PRO A 39 2.17 -11.00 16.44
CA PRO A 39 1.00 -10.35 17.02
C PRO A 39 -0.04 -10.10 15.93
N GLY A 40 -1.19 -10.76 16.08
CA GLY A 40 -2.35 -10.58 15.21
C GLY A 40 -2.79 -9.13 15.25
N ARG A 41 -2.89 -8.49 14.08
CA ARG A 41 -3.58 -7.19 13.97
C ARG A 41 -5.07 -7.43 14.17
N LEU A 42 -5.55 -7.23 15.38
CA LEU A 42 -6.98 -7.04 15.64
C LEU A 42 -7.43 -5.81 14.86
N ARG A 43 -8.41 -5.99 13.95
CA ARG A 43 -9.12 -4.85 13.36
C ARG A 43 -10.10 -4.33 14.40
N PRO A 44 -10.09 -3.03 14.71
CA PRO A 44 -11.11 -2.45 15.58
C PRO A 44 -12.49 -2.47 14.89
N PRO A 45 -13.59 -2.55 15.65
CA PRO A 45 -14.95 -2.47 15.12
C PRO A 45 -15.21 -1.11 14.44
N PRO A 46 -16.09 -1.07 13.42
CA PRO A 46 -16.37 0.17 12.70
C PRO A 46 -17.12 1.16 13.60
N GLY A 47 -16.55 2.35 13.81
CA GLY A 47 -17.21 3.44 14.55
C GLY A 47 -16.33 4.33 15.43
N GLN A 48 -15.04 4.01 15.60
CA GLN A 48 -14.13 4.83 16.43
C GLN A 48 -12.92 5.29 15.63
N ASN A 49 -12.82 6.61 15.41
CA ASN A 49 -11.67 7.26 14.79
C ASN A 49 -10.54 7.39 15.81
N PHE A 50 -9.73 6.35 15.99
CA PHE A 50 -8.46 6.47 16.71
C PHE A 50 -7.40 7.11 15.80
N ALA A 51 -7.53 8.42 15.59
CA ALA A 51 -6.47 9.21 15.02
C ALA A 51 -5.38 9.43 16.09
N GLY A 52 -4.34 8.61 16.06
CA GLY A 52 -2.99 8.97 16.53
C GLY A 52 -2.83 9.37 18.01
N VAL A 53 -3.55 8.75 18.94
CA VAL A 53 -3.28 8.89 20.38
C VAL A 53 -2.35 7.76 20.80
N CYS A 54 -1.09 8.07 21.07
CA CYS A 54 -0.17 7.17 21.75
C CYS A 54 -0.11 7.61 23.21
N LEU A 55 -0.73 6.83 24.10
CA LEU A 55 -0.59 7.04 25.55
C LEU A 55 0.80 6.55 25.95
N VAL A 56 1.72 7.46 26.24
CA VAL A 56 2.97 7.11 26.91
C VAL A 56 2.74 7.29 28.41
N LEU A 57 2.66 6.16 29.11
CA LEU A 57 2.63 6.10 30.55
C LEU A 57 4.08 6.13 31.06
N SER A 58 4.48 7.25 31.64
CA SER A 58 5.75 7.36 32.38
C SER A 58 5.42 7.43 33.86
N TYR A 59 6.04 6.56 34.66
CA TYR A 59 5.89 6.52 36.11
C TYR A 59 7.05 7.33 36.73
N LEU A 60 6.76 8.51 37.29
CA LEU A 60 7.66 9.20 38.22
C LEU A 60 7.01 9.23 39.60
N SER A 61 7.86 9.32 40.63
CA SER A 61 7.68 8.89 42.01
C SER A 61 6.45 9.42 42.77
N ASP A 62 5.73 10.42 42.27
CA ASP A 62 4.66 11.10 43.01
C ASP A 62 3.28 11.06 42.32
N GLY A 63 3.07 10.10 41.42
CA GLY A 63 1.73 9.76 40.89
C GLY A 63 1.56 9.93 39.39
N TRP A 64 0.38 9.50 38.91
CA TRP A 64 0.04 9.42 37.50
C TRP A 64 -0.29 10.81 36.93
N SER A 65 0.68 11.47 36.31
CA SER A 65 0.44 12.70 35.56
C SER A 65 0.15 12.37 34.10
N LEU A 66 -1.11 12.52 33.69
CA LEU A 66 -1.58 12.26 32.33
C LEU A 66 -1.18 13.44 31.42
N HIS A 67 0.07 13.44 30.96
CA HIS A 67 0.52 14.41 29.96
C HIS A 67 -0.05 14.04 28.59
N LEU A 68 -1.07 14.78 28.15
CA LEU A 68 -1.59 14.76 26.78
C LEU A 68 -0.51 15.34 25.83
N TRP A 69 0.42 14.49 25.38
CA TRP A 69 1.32 14.84 24.29
C TRP A 69 0.56 14.71 22.96
N ARG A 70 -0.20 15.76 22.63
CA ARG A 70 -0.73 15.95 21.28
C ARG A 70 0.43 16.42 20.40
N GLU A 71 1.06 15.50 19.67
CA GLU A 71 1.93 15.86 18.54
C GLU A 71 1.07 16.44 17.40
N ASN A 72 0.58 17.66 17.59
CA ASN A 72 0.19 18.51 16.48
C ASN A 72 1.46 18.93 15.76
N GLY A 73 2.04 18.02 14.97
CA GLY A 73 3.07 18.36 14.00
C GLY A 73 2.48 19.42 13.07
N GLN A 74 2.94 20.67 13.23
CA GLN A 74 2.61 21.80 12.38
C GLN A 74 2.66 21.35 10.92
N PRO A 75 1.64 21.67 10.09
CA PRO A 75 1.70 21.33 8.69
C PRO A 75 2.84 22.10 8.04
N ASP A 76 3.95 21.40 7.74
CA ASP A 76 5.03 21.96 6.93
C ASP A 76 4.43 22.66 5.72
N MET A 77 4.62 23.98 5.62
CA MET A 77 4.13 24.84 4.54
C MET A 77 4.56 24.36 3.14
N THR A 78 5.55 23.47 3.08
CA THR A 78 6.12 22.88 1.86
C THR A 78 5.42 21.60 1.38
N LYS A 79 4.52 21.01 2.19
CA LYS A 79 3.89 19.73 1.87
C LYS A 79 2.56 19.93 1.15
N ILE A 80 2.57 19.71 -0.17
CA ILE A 80 1.35 19.75 -0.99
C ILE A 80 0.37 18.65 -0.55
N ARG A 81 -0.85 19.03 -0.21
CA ARG A 81 -1.94 18.12 0.17
C ARG A 81 -2.75 17.74 -1.08
N ALA A 82 -3.07 16.45 -1.22
CA ALA A 82 -3.83 15.95 -2.37
C ALA A 82 -5.26 16.50 -2.44
N SER A 83 -5.87 16.82 -1.30
CA SER A 83 -7.22 17.40 -1.26
C SER A 83 -7.30 18.74 -2.00
N LYS A 84 -6.28 19.60 -1.86
CA LYS A 84 -6.21 20.91 -2.52
C LYS A 84 -6.00 20.82 -4.04
N LEU A 85 -5.49 19.70 -4.53
CA LEU A 85 -5.20 19.49 -5.96
C LEU A 85 -6.42 18.95 -6.72
N ARG A 86 -7.43 18.42 -6.01
CA ARG A 86 -8.67 17.92 -6.62
C ARG A 86 -9.55 19.13 -6.93
N GLY A 87 -9.92 19.33 -8.20
CA GLY A 87 -10.70 20.48 -8.66
C GLY A 87 -9.89 21.57 -9.36
N VAL A 88 -8.56 21.54 -9.25
CA VAL A 88 -7.66 22.38 -10.05
C VAL A 88 -7.64 21.86 -11.50
N PRO A 89 -7.66 22.73 -12.53
CA PRO A 89 -7.62 22.29 -13.92
C PRO A 89 -6.26 21.66 -14.27
N GLU A 90 -6.26 20.81 -15.30
CA GLU A 90 -5.07 20.03 -15.67
C GLU A 90 -3.89 20.91 -16.10
N SER A 91 -4.15 22.05 -16.75
CA SER A 91 -3.14 23.03 -17.16
C SER A 91 -2.33 23.57 -15.98
N ASP A 92 -2.99 23.86 -14.86
CA ASP A 92 -2.34 24.45 -13.70
C ASP A 92 -1.55 23.39 -12.91
N LEU A 93 -2.04 22.15 -12.89
CA LEU A 93 -1.30 21.01 -12.35
C LEU A 93 -0.01 20.73 -13.14
N GLN A 94 -0.03 20.91 -14.47
CA GLN A 94 1.16 20.76 -15.31
C GLN A 94 2.21 21.84 -15.03
N LYS A 95 1.77 23.10 -14.83
CA LYS A 95 2.67 24.21 -14.44
C LYS A 95 3.32 23.94 -13.08
N GLN A 96 2.52 23.63 -12.06
CA GLN A 96 3.02 23.26 -10.72
C GLN A 96 4.02 22.09 -10.78
N LEU A 97 3.77 21.12 -11.65
CA LEU A 97 4.65 19.98 -11.85
C LEU A 97 5.99 20.38 -12.48
N GLY A 98 5.99 21.34 -13.41
CA GLY A 98 7.20 21.94 -13.98
C GLY A 98 8.07 22.58 -12.89
N ASP A 99 7.48 23.45 -12.07
CA ASP A 99 8.18 24.17 -11.00
C ASP A 99 8.79 23.21 -9.95
N LEU A 100 8.03 22.18 -9.56
CA LEU A 100 8.52 21.18 -8.60
C LEU A 100 9.68 20.35 -9.16
N LYS A 101 9.71 20.11 -10.48
CA LYS A 101 10.79 19.39 -11.14
C LYS A 101 12.05 20.23 -11.26
N THR A 102 11.92 21.51 -11.62
CA THR A 102 13.08 22.42 -11.69
C THR A 102 13.71 22.60 -10.31
N GLU A 103 12.90 22.81 -9.26
CA GLU A 103 13.39 22.89 -7.87
C GLU A 103 14.09 21.59 -7.45
N LEU A 104 13.52 20.42 -7.76
CA LEU A 104 14.13 19.13 -7.45
C LEU A 104 15.48 18.94 -8.17
N SER A 105 15.58 19.36 -9.43
CA SER A 105 16.82 19.28 -10.21
C SER A 105 17.89 20.19 -9.62
N SER A 106 17.55 21.44 -9.28
CA SER A 106 18.46 22.38 -8.62
C SER A 106 18.99 21.84 -7.30
N LEU A 107 18.13 21.24 -6.46
CA LEU A 107 18.55 20.64 -5.19
C LEU A 107 19.42 19.37 -5.37
N ARG A 108 19.22 18.62 -6.46
CA ARG A 108 20.09 17.48 -6.79
C ARG A 108 21.48 17.93 -7.24
N LEU A 109 21.58 18.97 -8.06
CA LEU A 109 22.85 19.57 -8.45
C LEU A 109 23.59 20.12 -7.22
N TYR A 110 22.88 20.86 -6.36
CA TYR A 110 23.43 21.40 -5.12
C TYR A 110 24.01 20.32 -4.19
N ARG A 111 23.32 19.18 -4.07
CA ARG A 111 23.81 18.02 -3.30
C ARG A 111 25.15 17.49 -3.81
N VAL A 112 25.34 17.51 -5.12
CA VAL A 112 26.58 17.03 -5.77
C VAL A 112 27.72 18.02 -5.58
N THR A 113 27.46 19.32 -5.69
CA THR A 113 28.52 20.35 -5.68
C THR A 113 29.03 20.70 -4.28
N ARG A 114 28.17 20.71 -3.25
CA ARG A 114 28.54 21.22 -1.91
C ARG A 114 28.58 20.17 -0.80
N GLY A 115 28.41 18.89 -1.13
CA GLY A 115 28.43 17.79 -0.16
C GLY A 115 27.28 17.85 0.87
N THR A 116 27.44 17.15 2.01
CA THR A 116 26.41 16.95 3.05
C THR A 116 26.25 18.12 4.03
N SER A 117 26.99 19.22 3.84
CA SER A 117 27.15 20.34 4.79
C SER A 117 25.87 21.16 5.07
N TYR A 118 24.77 20.93 4.34
CA TYR A 118 23.51 21.69 4.51
C TYR A 118 22.27 20.78 4.60
N HIS A 119 22.06 20.16 5.77
CA HIS A 119 20.99 19.17 6.01
C HIS A 119 19.56 19.72 5.79
N GLY A 120 19.30 21.00 6.05
CA GLY A 120 17.96 21.61 5.90
C GLY A 120 17.44 21.68 4.46
N LYS A 121 18.28 22.06 3.49
CA LYS A 121 17.92 22.08 2.05
C LYS A 121 17.76 20.68 1.49
N LEU A 122 18.60 19.73 1.95
CA LEU A 122 18.55 18.34 1.49
C LEU A 122 17.29 17.59 1.98
N LYS A 123 16.76 17.92 3.16
CA LYS A 123 15.47 17.38 3.66
C LYS A 123 14.30 17.66 2.70
N LYS A 124 14.33 18.78 1.97
CA LYS A 124 13.28 19.15 1.00
C LYS A 124 13.18 18.16 -0.17
N ILE A 125 14.26 17.46 -0.54
CA ILE A 125 14.27 16.46 -1.63
C ILE A 125 13.21 15.38 -1.40
N ARG A 126 13.07 14.89 -0.16
CA ARG A 126 12.07 13.86 0.18
C ARG A 126 10.64 14.41 0.04
N VAL A 127 10.42 15.65 0.43
CA VAL A 127 9.12 16.32 0.35
C VAL A 127 8.73 16.55 -1.11
N LEU A 128 9.62 17.12 -1.93
CA LEU A 128 9.37 17.38 -3.35
C LEU A 128 9.08 16.10 -4.13
N ARG A 129 9.84 15.01 -3.92
CA ARG A 129 9.55 13.71 -4.54
C ARG A 129 8.14 13.22 -4.23
N LYS A 130 7.70 13.36 -2.97
CA LYS A 130 6.35 12.99 -2.55
C LYS A 130 5.30 13.94 -3.14
N SER A 131 5.60 15.23 -3.24
CA SER A 131 4.70 16.23 -3.85
C SER A 131 4.49 15.97 -5.35
N ILE A 132 5.56 15.76 -6.12
CA ILE A 132 5.49 15.38 -7.55
C ILE A 132 4.65 14.11 -7.73
N ALA A 133 4.90 13.08 -6.91
CA ALA A 133 4.13 11.84 -6.96
C ALA A 133 2.63 12.07 -6.68
N ARG A 134 2.28 12.97 -5.76
CA ARG A 134 0.87 13.33 -5.48
C ARG A 134 0.21 14.02 -6.68
N VAL A 135 0.89 14.98 -7.32
CA VAL A 135 0.36 15.67 -8.51
C VAL A 135 0.11 14.67 -9.64
N TYR A 136 1.10 13.82 -9.97
CA TYR A 136 0.91 12.75 -10.96
C TYR A 136 -0.25 11.81 -10.60
N THR A 137 -0.37 11.44 -9.33
CA THR A 137 -1.46 10.57 -8.88
C THR A 137 -2.83 11.20 -9.15
N VAL A 138 -3.01 12.49 -8.83
CA VAL A 138 -4.28 13.20 -9.06
C VAL A 138 -4.56 13.34 -10.56
N MET A 139 -3.57 13.72 -11.38
CA MET A 139 -3.72 13.80 -12.83
C MET A 139 -4.14 12.44 -13.43
N HIS A 140 -3.47 11.35 -13.05
CA HIS A 140 -3.80 10.02 -13.56
C HIS A 140 -5.14 9.48 -13.04
N GLN A 141 -5.56 9.87 -11.83
CA GLN A 141 -6.91 9.56 -11.32
C GLN A 141 -7.97 10.20 -12.21
N ALA A 142 -7.88 11.51 -12.45
CA ALA A 142 -8.81 12.24 -13.30
C ALA A 142 -8.81 11.69 -14.74
N GLN A 143 -7.64 11.42 -15.31
CA GLN A 143 -7.52 10.83 -16.65
C GLN A 143 -8.23 9.47 -16.73
N LYS A 144 -8.05 8.59 -15.74
CA LYS A 144 -8.72 7.28 -15.71
C LYS A 144 -10.23 7.40 -15.48
N GLU A 145 -10.69 8.39 -14.72
CA GLU A 145 -12.12 8.65 -14.52
C GLU A 145 -12.78 9.07 -15.83
N ARG A 146 -12.21 10.06 -16.54
CA ARG A 146 -12.66 10.45 -17.89
C ARG A 146 -12.70 9.26 -18.86
N GLN A 147 -11.67 8.40 -18.82
CA GLN A 147 -11.66 7.18 -19.63
C GLN A 147 -12.75 6.18 -19.22
N ARG A 148 -13.01 5.99 -17.92
CA ARG A 148 -14.08 5.08 -17.46
C ARG A 148 -15.46 5.57 -17.89
N GLU A 149 -15.69 6.87 -17.85
CA GLU A 149 -16.92 7.49 -18.33
C GLU A 149 -17.09 7.26 -19.84
N ALA A 150 -16.05 7.54 -20.63
CA ALA A 150 -16.07 7.38 -22.08
C ALA A 150 -16.27 5.91 -22.56
N TYR A 151 -15.93 4.92 -21.73
CA TYR A 151 -16.05 3.49 -22.04
C TYR A 151 -17.13 2.76 -21.23
N ARG A 152 -17.96 3.46 -20.46
CA ARG A 152 -18.91 2.83 -19.51
C ARG A 152 -19.96 1.95 -20.19
N SER A 153 -20.49 2.39 -21.33
CA SER A 153 -21.54 1.69 -22.09
C SER A 153 -20.99 0.80 -23.20
N LYS A 154 -19.69 0.86 -23.48
CA LYS A 154 -19.08 0.18 -24.63
C LYS A 154 -18.82 -1.30 -24.29
N ARG A 155 -19.16 -2.20 -25.21
CA ARG A 155 -18.88 -3.65 -25.09
C ARG A 155 -17.38 -3.93 -24.98
N TYR A 156 -16.57 -3.22 -25.76
CA TYR A 156 -15.12 -3.44 -25.81
C TYR A 156 -14.38 -2.38 -24.99
N VAL A 157 -13.88 -2.81 -23.84
CA VAL A 157 -13.12 -1.97 -22.92
C VAL A 157 -11.62 -2.29 -23.02
N PRO A 158 -10.73 -1.27 -23.01
CA PRO A 158 -9.28 -1.44 -22.94
C PRO A 158 -8.84 -2.32 -21.76
N LYS A 159 -7.74 -3.07 -21.93
CA LYS A 159 -7.27 -4.05 -20.93
C LYS A 159 -7.00 -3.44 -19.55
N ASP A 160 -6.57 -2.18 -19.48
CA ASP A 160 -6.22 -1.48 -18.24
C ASP A 160 -7.43 -1.11 -17.38
N LEU A 161 -8.58 -0.89 -18.02
CA LEU A 161 -9.83 -0.53 -17.34
C LEU A 161 -10.64 -1.78 -16.94
N ARG A 162 -10.26 -2.98 -17.41
CA ARG A 162 -10.94 -4.22 -17.05
C ARG A 162 -10.76 -4.52 -15.56
N PRO A 163 -11.79 -5.05 -14.88
CA PRO A 163 -11.66 -5.43 -13.47
C PRO A 163 -10.59 -6.52 -13.30
N LYS A 164 -9.65 -6.31 -12.36
CA LYS A 164 -8.63 -7.29 -12.02
C LYS A 164 -9.24 -8.42 -11.18
N LYS A 165 -9.52 -9.55 -11.84
CA LYS A 165 -9.97 -10.81 -11.23
C LYS A 165 -8.99 -11.92 -11.59
N THR A 166 -9.00 -13.01 -10.82
CA THR A 166 -8.19 -14.20 -11.14
C THR A 166 -8.62 -14.82 -12.47
N ARG A 167 -7.73 -15.58 -13.11
CA ARG A 167 -8.01 -16.24 -14.40
C ARG A 167 -9.18 -17.21 -14.31
N ALA A 168 -9.25 -17.99 -13.22
CA ALA A 168 -10.36 -18.91 -12.95
C ALA A 168 -11.70 -18.15 -12.88
N ILE A 169 -11.76 -17.02 -12.16
CA ILE A 169 -12.98 -16.20 -12.06
C ILE A 169 -13.39 -15.59 -13.41
N ARG A 170 -12.44 -15.27 -14.29
CA ARG A 170 -12.76 -14.75 -15.63
C ARG A 170 -13.30 -15.82 -16.58
N ARG A 171 -12.95 -17.09 -16.37
CA ARG A 171 -13.34 -18.22 -17.24
C ARG A 171 -14.60 -18.95 -16.78
N ARG A 172 -14.99 -18.82 -15.52
CA ARG A 172 -16.22 -19.43 -15.00
C ARG A 172 -17.45 -18.85 -15.71
N LEU A 173 -18.50 -19.66 -15.82
CA LEU A 173 -19.82 -19.24 -16.31
C LEU A 173 -20.38 -18.06 -15.50
N SER A 174 -21.15 -17.20 -16.17
CA SER A 174 -21.87 -16.10 -15.53
C SER A 174 -22.93 -16.62 -14.56
N ARG A 175 -23.36 -15.78 -13.59
CA ARG A 175 -24.38 -16.19 -12.61
C ARG A 175 -25.68 -16.61 -13.31
N LYS A 176 -26.06 -15.87 -14.36
CA LYS A 176 -27.23 -16.16 -15.18
C LYS A 176 -27.08 -17.49 -15.89
N GLU A 177 -25.97 -17.73 -16.58
CA GLU A 177 -25.69 -19.01 -17.26
C GLU A 177 -25.79 -20.19 -16.30
N ARG A 178 -25.22 -20.05 -15.09
CA ARG A 178 -25.25 -21.11 -14.09
C ARG A 178 -26.64 -21.38 -13.53
N SER A 179 -27.50 -20.37 -13.47
CA SER A 179 -28.87 -20.50 -12.95
C SER A 179 -29.89 -20.90 -14.02
N ILE A 180 -29.49 -21.03 -15.29
CA ILE A 180 -30.41 -21.49 -16.33
C ILE A 180 -30.70 -22.96 -16.10
N HIS A 181 -31.97 -23.27 -15.86
CA HIS A 181 -32.50 -24.61 -15.78
C HIS A 181 -33.41 -24.88 -16.99
N SER A 182 -33.50 -26.13 -17.44
CA SER A 182 -34.44 -26.50 -18.50
C SER A 182 -35.89 -26.29 -18.06
N ALA A 183 -36.81 -26.09 -19.01
CA ALA A 183 -38.23 -25.93 -18.71
C ALA A 183 -38.78 -27.09 -17.87
N LYS A 184 -38.36 -28.32 -18.19
CA LYS A 184 -38.68 -29.53 -17.42
C LYS A 184 -38.16 -29.48 -15.97
N SER A 185 -36.91 -29.05 -15.78
CA SER A 185 -36.31 -28.91 -14.45
C SER A 185 -37.01 -27.82 -13.63
N MET A 186 -37.35 -26.69 -14.24
CA MET A 186 -38.12 -25.62 -13.57
C MET A 186 -39.52 -26.08 -13.17
N HIS A 187 -40.23 -26.81 -14.04
CA HIS A 187 -41.54 -27.37 -13.71
C HIS A 187 -41.45 -28.33 -12.52
N LYS A 188 -40.47 -29.24 -12.51
CA LYS A 188 -40.24 -30.16 -11.39
C LYS A 188 -39.94 -29.42 -10.09
N ALA A 189 -39.08 -28.39 -10.14
CA ALA A 189 -38.73 -27.59 -8.96
C ALA A 189 -39.93 -26.81 -8.38
N ARG A 190 -40.85 -26.34 -9.25
CA ARG A 190 -42.11 -25.70 -8.84
C ARG A 190 -43.10 -26.70 -8.25
N ALA A 191 -43.22 -27.88 -8.86
CA ALA A 191 -44.13 -28.92 -8.40
C ALA A 191 -43.73 -29.50 -7.04
N TYR A 192 -42.42 -29.66 -6.79
CA TYR A 192 -41.88 -30.29 -5.59
C TYR A 192 -40.84 -29.41 -4.89
N PRO A 193 -41.26 -28.33 -4.20
CA PRO A 193 -40.34 -27.51 -3.42
C PRO A 193 -39.81 -28.30 -2.20
N PRO A 194 -38.53 -28.13 -1.82
CA PRO A 194 -38.00 -28.74 -0.61
C PRO A 194 -38.76 -28.20 0.61
N ARG A 195 -39.37 -29.11 1.37
CA ARG A 195 -40.14 -28.77 2.57
C ARG A 195 -39.28 -29.02 3.81
N ILE A 196 -39.32 -28.10 4.77
CA ILE A 196 -38.70 -28.28 6.08
C ILE A 196 -39.74 -28.99 6.96
N TYR A 197 -39.36 -30.13 7.56
CA TYR A 197 -40.22 -30.88 8.47
C TYR A 197 -39.40 -31.37 9.68
N ALA A 198 -40.10 -31.61 10.79
CA ALA A 198 -39.53 -32.21 11.99
C ALA A 198 -40.43 -33.38 12.40
N VAL A 199 -39.82 -34.49 12.80
CA VAL A 199 -40.53 -35.66 13.33
C VAL A 199 -40.55 -35.53 14.85
N LYS A 200 -41.76 -35.59 15.42
CA LYS A 200 -41.93 -35.64 16.87
C LYS A 200 -41.41 -37.00 17.35
N ARG A 201 -40.48 -36.97 18.31
CA ARG A 201 -40.06 -38.18 19.02
C ARG A 201 -41.19 -38.67 19.94
#